data_AF-A0A450Z7Z1-F1
#
_entry.id   AF-A0A450Z7Z1-F1
#
_cell.length_a   1.000
_cell.length_b   1.000
_cell.length_c   1.000
_cell.angle_alpha   90.00
_cell.angle_beta   90.00
_cell.angle_gamma   90.00
#
_symmetry.space_group_name_H-M   'P 1'
#
loop_
_entity.id
_entity.type
_entity.pdbx_description
1 polymer ?
#
loop_
_entity_poly.entity_id
_entity_poly.type
_entity_poly.pdbx_seq_one_letter_code
_entity_poly.pdbx_strand_id
1 'polypeptide(L)'
;DYMAAFIMLYPFHKFMNYRPWLYLLGGSQSGKTTLIESFIMPLYSNLVMKMDKSTAHSTAQEIGNTAIIPIFDEFEKFRRLEEILELFKMTSSKGGGVKKSGTPGKEPLRFEIKQMPFFASIYTPTSIKGDFAQDNRTLIFKLSKNKKERQAPKIFTEDECKELRGNIISSVIENWNAISSTVKSIEQQKENIVKSLGNKITSRTVNNFCYTLALIHIAREGKDKTLKATVPEWSYDDIQRDDGDRVLTDILHARINYEGKEHLIVDLMYSAIEENNEEDKQILRKNGITPANSKGEQIIAFDSKQIKKTLFKQDDYYSKLHIGDVLERLPGAKKNQNTHFGQGDTRRSTQVPFSVIKEVARGGGVSDVRDLAEKQESTKEQKAQHTESPQKAKQKESTLINDPLKHYKVSVEYITTKEQTVSAFAELLTTNKPIALDIETYSKDKGYGDKGGLDPYL
;
A
#
# COMPACT_ATOMS: atom_id res chain seq x y z
N ASP A 1 16.10 0.18 6.31
CA ASP A 1 16.60 0.62 4.99
C ASP A 1 15.58 1.41 4.19
N TYR A 2 14.49 0.81 3.69
CA TYR A 2 13.54 1.51 2.80
C TYR A 2 12.96 2.81 3.39
N MET A 3 12.46 2.80 4.64
CA MET A 3 11.96 4.01 5.28
C MET A 3 13.06 5.08 5.40
N ALA A 4 14.29 4.69 5.79
CA ALA A 4 15.41 5.60 5.89
C ALA A 4 15.76 6.20 4.51
N ALA A 5 15.80 5.38 3.46
CA ALA A 5 16.05 5.83 2.09
C ALA A 5 14.97 6.81 1.61
N PHE A 6 13.70 6.57 1.94
CA PHE A 6 12.62 7.53 1.65
C PHE A 6 12.78 8.84 2.42
N ILE A 7 13.13 8.77 3.71
CA ILE A 7 13.43 9.95 4.52
C ILE A 7 14.61 10.73 3.91
N MET A 8 15.66 10.07 3.41
CA MET A 8 16.77 10.74 2.73
C MET A 8 16.36 11.43 1.42
N LEU A 9 15.44 10.81 0.67
CA LEU A 9 14.93 11.35 -0.60
C LEU A 9 13.89 12.46 -0.43
N TYR A 10 13.36 12.64 0.79
CA TYR A 10 12.24 13.56 1.06
C TYR A 10 12.48 14.99 0.58
N PRO A 11 13.65 15.62 0.80
CA PRO A 11 13.94 16.97 0.28
C PRO A 11 13.96 17.04 -1.25
N PHE A 12 14.18 15.91 -1.93
CA PHE A 12 14.37 15.84 -3.38
C PHE A 12 13.10 15.46 -4.14
N HIS A 13 11.94 15.38 -3.46
CA HIS A 13 10.71 14.86 -4.05
C HIS A 13 10.26 15.61 -5.32
N LYS A 14 10.58 16.90 -5.46
CA LYS A 14 10.24 17.68 -6.67
C LYS A 14 11.04 17.24 -7.89
N PHE A 15 12.27 16.74 -7.70
CA PHE A 15 13.13 16.24 -8.76
C PHE A 15 12.78 14.80 -9.15
N MET A 16 12.01 14.09 -8.32
CA MET A 16 11.59 12.72 -8.60
C MET A 16 10.49 12.69 -9.67
N ASN A 17 10.56 11.77 -10.64
CA ASN A 17 9.49 11.58 -11.62
C ASN A 17 8.27 10.85 -11.03
N TYR A 18 8.52 10.00 -10.02
CA TYR A 18 7.54 9.20 -9.32
C TYR A 18 7.63 9.48 -7.83
N ARG A 19 6.50 9.84 -7.21
CA ARG A 19 6.39 10.24 -5.81
C ARG A 19 5.34 9.36 -5.12
N PRO A 20 5.75 8.28 -4.45
CA PRO A 20 4.81 7.46 -3.69
C PRO A 20 4.27 8.21 -2.48
N TRP A 21 3.06 7.88 -2.05
CA TRP A 21 2.56 8.36 -0.76
C TRP A 21 3.12 7.46 0.33
N LEU A 22 3.81 8.04 1.32
CA LEU A 22 4.32 7.25 2.43
C LEU A 22 3.24 7.16 3.49
N TYR A 23 2.94 5.95 3.95
CA TYR A 23 1.87 5.72 4.91
C TYR A 23 2.40 4.90 6.09
N LEU A 24 2.44 5.52 7.26
CA LEU A 24 2.84 4.88 8.51
C LEU A 24 1.59 4.42 9.29
N LEU A 25 1.38 3.11 9.33
CA LEU A 25 0.34 2.49 10.14
C LEU A 25 0.90 1.98 11.45
N GLY A 26 0.14 2.08 12.52
CA GLY A 26 0.48 1.41 13.77
C GLY A 26 -0.54 1.71 14.85
N GLY A 27 -0.70 0.79 15.80
CA GLY A 27 -1.58 1.01 16.94
C GLY A 27 -1.22 2.28 17.74
N SER A 28 -2.09 2.67 18.67
CA SER A 28 -1.70 3.67 19.68
C SER A 28 -0.42 3.23 20.38
N GLN A 29 0.47 4.18 20.66
CA GLN A 29 1.78 3.99 21.30
C GLN A 29 2.77 3.11 20.51
N SER A 30 2.64 3.01 19.19
CA SER A 30 3.59 2.28 18.34
C SER A 30 4.84 3.08 17.95
N GLY A 31 4.97 4.34 18.37
CA GLY A 31 6.10 5.22 18.03
C GLY A 31 5.93 6.07 16.76
N LYS A 32 4.72 6.19 16.19
CA LYS A 32 4.44 7.06 15.03
C LYS A 32 4.81 8.52 15.29
N THR A 33 4.26 9.07 16.37
CA THR A 33 4.51 10.46 16.81
C THR A 33 5.99 10.68 17.09
N THR A 34 6.69 9.71 17.70
CA THR A 34 8.14 9.79 17.93
C THR A 34 8.92 9.88 16.62
N LEU A 35 8.58 9.08 15.61
CA LEU A 35 9.25 9.16 14.31
C LEU A 35 9.00 10.51 13.62
N ILE A 36 7.77 11.02 13.69
CA ILE A 36 7.40 12.27 13.02
C ILE A 36 7.97 13.48 13.77
N GLU A 37 7.56 13.66 15.03
CA GLU A 37 7.79 14.87 15.80
C GLU A 37 9.18 14.91 16.43
N SER A 38 9.74 13.75 16.81
CA SER A 38 11.06 13.69 17.46
C SER A 38 12.21 13.38 16.50
N PHE A 39 11.93 13.06 15.23
CA PHE A 39 12.98 12.77 14.25
C PHE A 39 12.79 13.51 12.92
N ILE A 40 11.73 13.24 12.15
CA ILE A 40 11.57 13.83 10.81
C ILE A 40 11.45 15.36 10.86
N MET A 41 10.65 15.88 11.80
CA MET A 41 10.44 17.32 11.96
C MET A 41 11.75 18.04 12.38
N PRO A 42 12.50 17.61 13.40
CA PRO A 42 13.81 18.20 13.71
C PRO A 42 14.82 18.06 12.56
N LEU A 43 14.85 16.91 11.88
CA LEU A 43 15.78 16.63 10.79
C LEU A 43 15.63 17.64 9.65
N TYR A 44 14.41 17.96 9.23
CA TYR A 44 14.16 18.84 8.08
C TYR A 44 13.61 20.22 8.43
N SER A 45 13.27 20.46 9.70
CA SER A 45 12.86 21.75 10.24
C SER A 45 11.81 22.42 9.34
N ASN A 46 12.09 23.63 8.85
CA ASN A 46 11.20 24.45 8.02
C ASN A 46 10.81 23.81 6.67
N LEU A 47 11.46 22.73 6.25
CA LEU A 47 11.04 21.99 5.05
C LEU A 47 9.86 21.04 5.32
N VAL A 48 9.47 20.84 6.58
CA VAL A 48 8.36 19.97 6.97
C VAL A 48 7.22 20.80 7.54
N MET A 49 6.01 20.51 7.09
CA MET A 49 4.80 21.15 7.60
C MET A 49 3.78 20.09 7.99
N LYS A 50 3.31 20.18 9.24
CA LYS A 50 2.20 19.36 9.73
C LYS A 50 0.89 19.98 9.25
N MET A 51 0.09 19.19 8.55
CA MET A 51 -1.10 19.63 7.80
C MET A 51 -2.40 19.14 8.45
N ASP A 52 -2.45 19.20 9.79
CA ASP A 52 -3.54 18.67 10.60
C ASP A 52 -4.90 19.29 10.19
N LYS A 53 -5.85 18.42 9.78
CA LYS A 53 -7.24 18.79 9.43
C LYS A 53 -7.37 19.94 8.40
N SER A 54 -6.37 20.09 7.52
CA SER A 54 -6.40 21.09 6.44
C SER A 54 -7.38 20.72 5.32
N THR A 55 -7.88 21.70 4.57
CA THR A 55 -8.71 21.43 3.38
C THR A 55 -7.82 21.27 2.16
N ALA A 56 -8.25 20.54 1.11
CA ALA A 56 -7.44 20.42 -0.10
C ALA A 56 -7.07 21.77 -0.74
N HIS A 57 -7.86 22.83 -0.54
CA HIS A 57 -7.53 24.18 -1.00
C HIS A 57 -6.45 24.84 -0.15
N SER A 58 -6.60 24.81 1.17
CA SER A 58 -5.58 25.30 2.11
C SER A 58 -4.27 24.51 1.96
N THR A 59 -4.33 23.18 1.84
CA THR A 59 -3.16 22.35 1.57
C THR A 59 -2.42 22.82 0.33
N ALA A 60 -3.14 23.02 -0.78
CA ALA A 60 -2.54 23.49 -2.02
C ALA A 60 -1.99 24.92 -1.94
N GLN A 61 -2.56 25.79 -1.10
CA GLN A 61 -2.03 27.14 -0.89
C GLN A 61 -0.71 27.13 -0.12
N GLU A 62 -0.61 26.29 0.92
CA GLU A 62 0.58 26.19 1.78
C GLU A 62 1.76 25.53 1.06
N ILE A 63 1.51 24.42 0.37
CA ILE A 63 2.59 23.62 -0.24
C ILE A 63 2.72 23.86 -1.75
N GLY A 64 1.75 24.52 -2.37
CA GLY A 64 1.75 24.75 -3.80
C GLY A 64 2.97 25.54 -4.24
N ASN A 65 3.62 25.08 -5.32
CA ASN A 65 4.85 25.65 -5.85
C ASN A 65 6.08 25.57 -4.92
N THR A 66 5.96 25.06 -3.67
CA THR A 66 7.09 24.93 -2.73
C THR A 66 7.68 23.51 -2.74
N ALA A 67 8.78 23.30 -2.01
CA ALA A 67 9.35 21.98 -1.70
C ALA A 67 9.02 21.52 -0.27
N ILE A 68 7.95 22.08 0.31
CA ILE A 68 7.49 21.69 1.64
C ILE A 68 7.02 20.24 1.61
N ILE A 69 7.45 19.49 2.61
CA ILE A 69 7.04 18.14 2.93
C ILE A 69 5.76 18.20 3.77
N PRO A 70 4.60 17.77 3.25
CA PRO A 70 3.38 17.73 4.04
C PRO A 70 3.30 16.43 4.85
N ILE A 71 3.08 16.56 6.16
CA ILE A 71 2.79 15.45 7.07
C ILE A 71 1.35 15.56 7.56
N PHE A 72 0.58 14.49 7.40
CA PHE A 72 -0.77 14.34 7.91
C PHE A 72 -0.76 13.27 9.00
N ASP A 73 -0.97 13.68 10.25
CA ASP A 73 -1.08 12.77 11.39
C ASP A 73 -2.54 12.71 11.87
N GLU A 74 -2.94 11.59 12.47
CA GLU A 74 -4.28 11.35 13.06
C GLU A 74 -5.47 11.74 12.16
N PHE A 75 -5.36 11.50 10.85
CA PHE A 75 -6.33 11.99 9.86
C PHE A 75 -7.40 10.97 9.44
N GLU A 76 -7.41 9.76 10.03
CA GLU A 76 -8.27 8.65 9.59
C GLU A 76 -9.79 8.93 9.66
N LYS A 77 -10.22 9.85 10.53
CA LYS A 77 -11.63 10.24 10.68
C LYS A 77 -11.93 11.61 10.06
N PHE A 78 -10.99 12.18 9.31
CA PHE A 78 -11.17 13.51 8.76
C PHE A 78 -12.11 13.48 7.54
N ARG A 79 -13.24 14.19 7.65
CA ARG A 79 -14.31 14.18 6.64
C ARG A 79 -13.86 14.61 5.24
N ARG A 80 -12.80 15.41 5.13
CA ARG A 80 -12.27 15.93 3.85
C ARG A 80 -11.02 15.20 3.38
N LEU A 81 -10.71 14.05 3.97
CA LEU A 81 -9.55 13.27 3.54
C LEU A 81 -9.62 12.93 2.04
N GLU A 82 -10.79 12.50 1.54
CA GLU A 82 -10.97 12.17 0.12
C GLU A 82 -10.56 13.34 -0.80
N GLU A 83 -10.89 14.58 -0.43
CA GLU A 83 -10.46 15.78 -1.18
C GLU A 83 -8.94 15.97 -1.19
N ILE A 84 -8.27 15.69 -0.07
CA ILE A 84 -6.81 15.76 0.06
C ILE A 84 -6.14 14.66 -0.78
N LEU A 85 -6.68 13.44 -0.75
CA LEU A 85 -6.15 12.34 -1.55
C LEU A 85 -6.33 12.61 -3.04
N GLU A 86 -7.47 13.16 -3.45
CA GLU A 86 -7.68 13.61 -4.83
C GLU A 86 -6.71 14.73 -5.25
N LEU A 87 -6.38 15.67 -4.35
CA LEU A 87 -5.32 16.66 -4.61
C LEU A 87 -3.99 15.99 -4.92
N PHE A 88 -3.56 15.04 -4.07
CA PHE A 88 -2.28 14.37 -4.28
C PHE A 88 -2.31 13.38 -5.44
N LYS A 89 -3.48 12.89 -5.90
CA LYS A 89 -3.54 12.05 -7.11
C LYS A 89 -3.05 12.80 -8.33
N MET A 90 -3.18 14.13 -8.34
CA MET A 90 -2.69 14.97 -9.44
C MET A 90 -1.16 14.96 -9.56
N THR A 91 -0.40 14.65 -8.49
CA THR A 91 1.08 14.64 -8.51
C THR A 91 1.70 13.46 -9.27
N SER A 92 0.84 12.56 -9.75
CA SER A 92 1.19 11.25 -10.32
C SER A 92 1.72 11.29 -11.73
N SER A 93 1.52 12.41 -12.44
CA SER A 93 2.12 12.63 -13.75
C SER A 93 3.61 12.95 -13.58
N LYS A 94 4.44 12.60 -14.59
CA LYS A 94 5.88 12.90 -14.56
C LYS A 94 6.15 14.40 -14.29
N GLY A 95 5.22 15.29 -14.66
CA GLY A 95 5.31 16.73 -14.44
C GLY A 95 4.63 17.28 -13.18
N GLY A 96 4.01 16.45 -12.33
CA GLY A 96 3.19 16.92 -11.21
C GLY A 96 1.75 17.28 -11.62
N GLY A 97 1.03 17.98 -10.74
CA GLY A 97 -0.35 18.41 -10.97
C GLY A 97 -0.54 19.91 -10.78
N VAL A 98 -1.46 20.53 -11.52
CA VAL A 98 -1.80 21.95 -11.34
C VAL A 98 -3.22 22.08 -10.82
N LYS A 99 -3.36 22.59 -9.60
CA LYS A 99 -4.64 23.03 -9.07
C LYS A 99 -4.86 24.50 -9.44
N LYS A 100 -5.97 24.78 -10.12
CA LYS A 100 -6.43 26.15 -10.39
C LYS A 100 -7.48 26.53 -9.35
N SER A 101 -7.44 27.75 -8.85
CA SER A 101 -8.48 28.29 -7.96
C SER A 101 -8.68 29.77 -8.28
N GLY A 102 -9.92 30.22 -8.38
CA GLY A 102 -10.19 31.61 -8.74
C GLY A 102 -11.61 32.03 -8.42
N THR A 103 -11.76 33.33 -8.18
CA THR A 103 -13.05 34.02 -8.10
C THR A 103 -13.41 34.51 -9.50
N PRO A 104 -14.68 34.43 -9.95
CA PRO A 104 -15.09 34.98 -11.23
C PRO A 104 -14.63 36.43 -11.41
N GLY A 105 -13.95 36.72 -12.53
CA GLY A 105 -13.44 38.06 -12.87
C GLY A 105 -12.00 38.38 -12.46
N LYS A 106 -11.26 37.44 -11.83
CA LYS A 106 -9.80 37.57 -11.56
C LYS A 106 -9.00 36.46 -12.23
N GLU A 107 -7.71 36.71 -12.48
CA GLU A 107 -6.82 35.66 -12.96
C GLU A 107 -6.78 34.49 -11.97
N PRO A 108 -6.91 33.24 -12.45
CA PRO A 108 -6.93 32.07 -11.58
C PRO A 108 -5.55 31.82 -10.98
N LEU A 109 -5.50 31.67 -9.65
CA LEU A 109 -4.33 31.21 -8.92
C LEU A 109 -3.98 29.79 -9.36
N ARG A 110 -2.68 29.52 -9.52
CA ARG A 110 -2.15 28.22 -9.95
C ARG A 110 -1.19 27.67 -8.90
N PHE A 111 -1.50 26.48 -8.41
CA PHE A 111 -0.66 25.75 -7.46
C PHE A 111 -0.14 24.49 -8.14
N GLU A 112 1.17 24.43 -8.36
CA GLU A 112 1.84 23.22 -8.78
C GLU A 112 2.07 22.31 -7.56
N ILE A 113 1.49 21.13 -7.60
CA ILE A 113 1.60 20.10 -6.56
C ILE A 113 2.54 19.02 -7.07
N LYS A 114 3.69 18.91 -6.41
CA LYS A 114 4.76 17.94 -6.69
C LYS A 114 5.24 17.24 -5.42
N GLN A 115 4.47 17.28 -4.35
CA GLN A 115 4.89 16.78 -3.05
C GLN A 115 4.79 15.26 -2.96
N MET A 116 5.63 14.69 -2.08
CA MET A 116 5.56 13.32 -1.60
C MET A 116 4.93 13.36 -0.19
N PRO A 117 3.63 13.06 -0.03
CA PRO A 117 2.97 13.22 1.27
C PRO A 117 3.32 12.10 2.24
N PHE A 118 3.47 12.48 3.52
CA PHE A 118 3.59 11.53 4.64
C PHE A 118 2.25 11.44 5.36
N PHE A 119 1.73 10.24 5.48
CA PHE A 119 0.50 9.95 6.18
C PHE A 119 0.81 9.07 7.39
N ALA A 120 0.23 9.38 8.55
CA ALA A 120 0.26 8.51 9.72
C ALA A 120 -1.13 8.36 10.34
N SER A 121 -1.48 7.14 10.71
CA SER A 121 -2.75 6.84 11.38
C SER A 121 -2.74 5.49 12.10
N ILE A 122 -3.82 5.21 12.82
CA ILE A 122 -4.05 3.88 13.42
C ILE A 122 -4.54 2.87 12.38
N TYR A 123 -5.38 3.29 11.44
CA TYR A 123 -6.01 2.43 10.43
C TYR A 123 -5.95 3.08 9.05
N THR A 124 -5.75 2.29 8.00
CA THR A 124 -5.84 2.79 6.63
C THR A 124 -7.28 3.25 6.33
N PRO A 125 -7.48 4.50 5.89
CA PRO A 125 -8.78 5.03 5.52
C PRO A 125 -9.42 4.23 4.39
N THR A 126 -10.74 4.04 4.46
CA THR A 126 -11.52 3.34 3.44
C THR A 126 -11.36 3.98 2.06
N SER A 127 -11.16 5.30 1.98
CA SER A 127 -10.93 6.01 0.71
C SER A 127 -9.68 5.50 -0.02
N ILE A 128 -8.59 5.22 0.71
CA ILE A 128 -7.36 4.66 0.12
C ILE A 128 -7.58 3.20 -0.27
N LYS A 129 -8.18 2.40 0.62
CA LYS A 129 -8.45 0.99 0.34
C LYS A 129 -9.44 0.81 -0.81
N GLY A 130 -10.37 1.74 -1.01
CA GLY A 130 -11.36 1.65 -2.07
C GLY A 130 -10.80 2.09 -3.41
N ASP A 131 -9.99 3.14 -3.44
CA ASP A 131 -9.43 3.63 -4.68
C ASP A 131 -8.09 2.95 -4.99
N PHE A 132 -8.11 1.81 -5.67
CA PHE A 132 -7.47 1.76 -6.98
C PHE A 132 -6.11 2.44 -7.16
N ALA A 133 -6.26 3.66 -7.65
CA ALA A 133 -5.19 4.55 -7.98
C ALA A 133 -4.49 5.05 -6.70
N GLN A 134 -5.23 5.34 -5.64
CA GLN A 134 -4.66 5.74 -4.34
C GLN A 134 -3.84 4.61 -3.73
N ASP A 135 -4.38 3.38 -3.72
CA ASP A 135 -3.72 2.21 -3.15
C ASP A 135 -2.40 1.89 -3.88
N ASN A 136 -2.44 1.83 -5.22
CA ASN A 136 -1.25 1.61 -6.05
C ASN A 136 -0.17 2.71 -5.93
N ARG A 137 -0.47 3.83 -5.28
CA ARG A 137 0.49 4.93 -5.01
C ARG A 137 0.98 4.94 -3.58
N THR A 138 0.33 4.20 -2.70
CA THR A 138 0.57 4.24 -1.27
C THR A 138 1.54 3.14 -0.87
N LEU A 139 2.60 3.52 -0.18
CA LEU A 139 3.58 2.64 0.43
C LEU A 139 3.31 2.56 1.92
N ILE A 140 2.80 1.40 2.35
CA ILE A 140 2.35 1.19 3.73
C ILE A 140 3.48 0.57 4.56
N PHE A 141 3.96 1.33 5.54
CA PHE A 141 4.87 0.88 6.58
C PHE A 141 4.09 0.59 7.85
N LYS A 142 3.99 -0.70 8.22
CA LYS A 142 3.28 -1.16 9.42
C LYS A 142 4.25 -1.22 10.61
N LEU A 143 4.03 -0.39 11.63
CA LEU A 143 4.70 -0.47 12.92
C LEU A 143 4.02 -1.51 13.80
N SER A 144 4.76 -2.55 14.15
CA SER A 144 4.37 -3.49 15.19
C SER A 144 4.39 -2.82 16.57
N LYS A 145 3.37 -3.06 17.41
CA LYS A 145 3.47 -2.70 18.84
C LYS A 145 4.68 -3.39 19.44
N ASN A 146 5.45 -2.64 20.24
CA ASN A 146 6.63 -3.15 20.90
C ASN A 146 6.30 -4.42 21.68
N LYS A 147 6.92 -5.54 21.30
CA LYS A 147 7.11 -6.65 22.22
C LYS A 147 8.02 -6.10 23.34
N LYS A 148 7.61 -6.32 24.59
CA LYS A 148 8.34 -5.88 25.80
C LYS A 148 9.84 -6.13 25.59
N GLU A 149 10.70 -5.15 25.92
CA GLU A 149 12.19 -5.19 25.83
C GLU A 149 12.91 -4.53 24.62
N ARG A 150 12.35 -3.49 23.99
CA ARG A 150 13.18 -2.61 23.13
C ARG A 150 13.55 -1.32 23.86
N GLN A 151 14.84 -0.96 23.83
CA GLN A 151 15.30 0.35 24.27
C GLN A 151 14.58 1.44 23.46
N ALA A 152 14.19 2.52 24.15
CA ALA A 152 13.64 3.69 23.48
C ALA A 152 14.65 4.19 22.43
N PRO A 153 14.21 4.59 21.22
CA PRO A 153 15.12 5.14 20.23
C PRO A 153 15.81 6.38 20.81
N LYS A 154 17.12 6.49 20.59
CA LYS A 154 17.85 7.71 20.93
C LYS A 154 17.27 8.85 20.10
N ILE A 155 16.81 9.90 20.78
CA ILE A 155 16.38 11.13 20.13
C ILE A 155 17.64 11.93 19.79
N PHE A 156 17.74 12.38 18.55
CA PHE A 156 18.84 13.20 18.08
C PHE A 156 18.70 14.62 18.64
N THR A 157 19.80 15.26 19.00
CA THR A 157 19.79 16.69 19.33
C THR A 157 19.56 17.53 18.07
N GLU A 158 19.24 18.81 18.24
CA GLU A 158 19.08 19.73 17.11
C GLU A 158 20.37 19.87 16.28
N ASP A 159 21.53 19.91 16.95
CA ASP A 159 22.84 19.94 16.28
C ASP A 159 23.13 18.64 15.52
N GLU A 160 22.86 17.48 16.14
CA GLU A 160 22.99 16.17 15.47
C GLU A 160 22.06 16.09 14.25
N CYS A 161 20.84 16.63 14.34
CA CYS A 161 19.90 16.69 13.21
C CYS A 161 20.39 17.63 12.10
N LYS A 162 20.99 18.77 12.46
CA LYS A 162 21.54 19.74 11.50
C LYS A 162 22.71 19.13 10.73
N GLU A 163 23.62 18.45 11.41
CA GLU A 163 24.74 17.73 10.80
C GLU A 163 24.23 16.61 9.89
N LEU A 164 23.33 15.76 10.40
CA LEU A 164 22.76 14.65 9.63
C LEU A 164 22.02 15.15 8.38
N ARG A 165 21.25 16.24 8.49
CA ARG A 165 20.59 16.90 7.35
C ARG A 165 21.60 17.31 6.28
N GLY A 166 22.69 17.99 6.68
CA GLY A 166 23.75 18.40 5.76
C GLY A 166 24.37 17.21 5.03
N ASN A 167 24.68 16.15 5.79
CA ASN A 167 25.24 14.91 5.25
C ASN A 167 24.30 14.22 4.25
N ILE A 168 23.00 14.14 4.56
CA ILE A 168 21.98 13.58 3.66
C ILE A 168 21.91 14.39 2.37
N ILE A 169 21.79 15.71 2.48
CA ILE A 169 21.63 16.59 1.31
C ILE A 169 22.86 16.50 0.41
N SER A 170 24.08 16.63 0.96
CA SER A 170 25.33 16.53 0.19
C SER A 170 25.44 15.17 -0.51
N SER A 171 25.22 14.09 0.24
CA SER A 171 25.35 12.73 -0.29
C SER A 171 24.38 12.45 -1.43
N VAL A 172 23.13 12.91 -1.32
CA VAL A 172 22.13 12.69 -2.36
C VAL A 172 22.42 13.56 -3.59
N ILE A 173 22.85 14.83 -3.41
CA ILE A 173 23.22 15.72 -4.52
C ILE A 173 24.41 15.15 -5.30
N GLU A 174 25.49 14.78 -4.61
CA GLU A 174 26.71 14.23 -5.22
C GLU A 174 26.43 12.97 -6.04
N ASN A 175 25.45 12.17 -5.60
CA ASN A 175 25.06 10.93 -6.25
C ASN A 175 23.82 11.07 -7.15
N TRP A 176 23.23 12.26 -7.33
CA TRP A 176 21.95 12.43 -8.02
C TRP A 176 21.96 11.91 -9.45
N ASN A 177 23.06 12.14 -10.18
CA ASN A 177 23.21 11.65 -11.56
C ASN A 177 23.26 10.12 -11.62
N ALA A 178 23.94 9.48 -10.67
CA ALA A 178 23.98 8.03 -10.56
C ALA A 178 22.61 7.47 -10.17
N ILE A 179 21.93 8.10 -9.20
CA ILE A 179 20.56 7.74 -8.79
C ILE A 179 19.62 7.82 -9.99
N SER A 180 19.65 8.93 -10.72
CA SER A 180 18.79 9.18 -11.89
C SER A 180 19.06 8.19 -13.03
N SER A 181 20.32 7.84 -13.26
CA SER A 181 20.70 6.85 -14.28
C SER A 181 20.23 5.44 -13.90
N THR A 182 20.37 5.08 -12.62
CA THR A 182 19.90 3.81 -12.07
C THR A 182 18.37 3.72 -12.14
N VAL A 183 17.65 4.80 -11.80
CA VAL A 183 16.18 4.87 -11.96
C VAL A 183 15.77 4.63 -13.41
N LYS A 184 16.44 5.25 -14.39
CA LYS A 184 16.17 4.99 -15.81
C LYS A 184 16.37 3.53 -16.19
N SER A 185 17.42 2.88 -15.66
CA SER A 185 17.66 1.45 -15.88
C SER A 185 16.54 0.58 -15.30
N ILE A 186 16.06 0.91 -14.09
CA ILE A 186 14.92 0.22 -13.47
C ILE A 186 13.66 0.41 -14.32
N GLU A 187 13.38 1.63 -14.78
CA GLU A 187 12.23 1.93 -15.63
C GLU A 187 12.25 1.13 -16.95
N GLN A 188 13.42 0.96 -17.56
CA GLN A 188 13.59 0.16 -18.79
C GLN A 188 13.34 -1.33 -18.56
N GLN A 189 13.61 -1.83 -17.35
CA GLN A 189 13.45 -3.25 -17.00
C GLN A 189 12.14 -3.56 -16.27
N LYS A 190 11.29 -2.57 -16.00
CA LYS A 190 10.10 -2.70 -15.15
C LYS A 190 9.19 -3.88 -15.55
N GLU A 191 8.97 -4.09 -16.84
CA GLU A 191 8.09 -5.15 -17.35
C GLU A 191 8.70 -6.54 -17.11
N ASN A 192 10.02 -6.65 -17.16
CA ASN A 192 10.73 -7.89 -16.84
C ASN A 192 10.68 -8.17 -15.33
N ILE A 193 10.81 -7.14 -14.49
CA ILE A 193 10.68 -7.26 -13.03
C ILE A 193 9.28 -7.78 -12.67
N VAL A 194 8.23 -7.17 -13.23
CA VAL A 194 6.83 -7.59 -13.02
C VAL A 194 6.62 -9.04 -13.43
N LYS A 195 7.08 -9.43 -14.63
CA LYS A 195 6.98 -10.81 -15.11
C LYS A 195 7.76 -11.81 -14.24
N SER A 196 8.97 -11.43 -13.79
CA SER A 196 9.82 -12.30 -12.97
C SER A 196 9.21 -12.63 -11.61
N LEU A 197 8.33 -11.75 -11.11
CA LEU A 197 7.59 -11.94 -9.87
C LEU A 197 6.18 -12.52 -10.12
N GLY A 198 5.93 -13.09 -11.31
CA GLY A 198 4.67 -13.75 -11.63
C GLY A 198 3.47 -12.80 -11.64
N ASN A 199 3.66 -11.54 -12.04
CA ASN A 199 2.64 -10.49 -12.03
C ASN A 199 2.01 -10.20 -10.65
N LYS A 200 2.68 -10.59 -9.55
CA LYS A 200 2.26 -10.25 -8.17
C LYS A 200 2.34 -8.76 -7.85
N ILE A 201 3.01 -7.99 -8.70
CA ILE A 201 3.21 -6.55 -8.57
C ILE A 201 2.82 -5.84 -9.85
N THR A 202 2.58 -4.53 -9.76
CA THR A 202 2.33 -3.70 -10.94
C THR A 202 3.58 -2.92 -11.34
N SER A 203 3.59 -2.41 -12.58
CA SER A 203 4.57 -1.41 -13.03
C SER A 203 4.56 -0.15 -12.13
N ARG A 204 3.45 0.15 -11.44
CA ARG A 204 3.37 1.25 -10.48
C ARG A 204 4.13 0.92 -9.19
N THR A 205 4.05 -0.32 -8.71
CA THR A 205 4.82 -0.80 -7.55
C THR A 205 6.32 -0.60 -7.81
N VAL A 206 6.83 -1.00 -8.98
CA VAL A 206 8.24 -0.77 -9.36
C VAL A 206 8.60 0.71 -9.32
N ASN A 207 7.76 1.57 -9.89
CA ASN A 207 7.98 3.02 -9.90
C ASN A 207 7.97 3.64 -8.49
N ASN A 208 7.16 3.13 -7.56
CA ASN A 208 7.13 3.63 -6.18
C ASN A 208 8.45 3.35 -5.45
N PHE A 209 9.17 2.28 -5.82
CA PHE A 209 10.45 1.90 -5.20
C PHE A 209 11.68 2.33 -6.00
N CYS A 210 11.56 2.79 -7.24
CA CYS A 210 12.72 2.98 -8.12
C CYS A 210 13.82 3.89 -7.53
N TYR A 211 13.45 5.02 -6.92
CA TYR A 211 14.41 5.93 -6.30
C TYR A 211 15.05 5.36 -5.03
N THR A 212 14.28 4.66 -4.19
CA THR A 212 14.84 4.05 -2.97
C THR A 212 15.71 2.85 -3.30
N LEU A 213 15.34 2.04 -4.29
CA LEU A 213 16.19 0.96 -4.80
C LEU A 213 17.50 1.52 -5.37
N ALA A 214 17.44 2.59 -6.16
CA ALA A 214 18.63 3.24 -6.68
C ALA A 214 19.54 3.79 -5.58
N LEU A 215 18.97 4.48 -4.57
CA LEU A 215 19.75 5.02 -3.46
C LEU A 215 20.38 3.90 -2.62
N ILE A 216 19.62 2.86 -2.26
CA ILE A 216 20.11 1.72 -1.48
C ILE A 216 21.21 0.97 -2.25
N HIS A 217 21.03 0.79 -3.56
CA HIS A 217 22.03 0.16 -4.43
C HIS A 217 23.35 0.92 -4.43
N ILE A 218 23.30 2.23 -4.69
CA ILE A 218 24.50 3.06 -4.70
C ILE A 218 25.19 3.05 -3.34
N ALA A 219 24.41 3.11 -2.25
CA ALA A 219 24.95 3.07 -0.90
C ALA A 219 25.62 1.74 -0.53
N ARG A 220 25.13 0.60 -1.06
CA ARG A 220 25.63 -0.74 -0.72
C ARG A 220 26.69 -1.28 -1.65
N GLU A 221 26.47 -1.12 -2.94
CA GLU A 221 27.25 -1.76 -3.99
C GLU A 221 28.16 -0.78 -4.73
N GLY A 222 27.86 0.52 -4.63
CA GLY A 222 28.54 1.58 -5.36
C GLY A 222 27.91 1.86 -6.73
N LYS A 223 28.17 3.07 -7.24
CA LYS A 223 27.56 3.62 -8.46
C LYS A 223 27.88 2.86 -9.76
N ASP A 224 28.95 2.08 -9.79
CA ASP A 224 29.44 1.40 -11.00
C ASP A 224 28.95 -0.06 -11.12
N LYS A 225 28.17 -0.55 -10.15
CA LYS A 225 27.66 -1.93 -10.15
C LYS A 225 26.32 -2.04 -10.87
N THR A 226 26.11 -3.15 -11.57
CA THR A 226 24.83 -3.46 -12.21
C THR A 226 23.80 -3.82 -11.15
N LEU A 227 22.72 -3.04 -11.09
CA LEU A 227 21.59 -3.31 -10.20
C LEU A 227 20.86 -4.59 -10.61
N LYS A 228 20.74 -5.54 -9.68
CA LYS A 228 19.74 -6.62 -9.75
C LYS A 228 18.48 -6.17 -9.03
N ALA A 229 17.66 -5.36 -9.69
CA ALA A 229 16.51 -4.72 -9.06
C ALA A 229 15.41 -5.74 -8.74
N THR A 230 15.13 -5.95 -7.46
CA THR A 230 13.90 -6.61 -7.01
C THR A 230 13.22 -5.71 -5.98
N VAL A 231 11.91 -5.49 -6.13
CA VAL A 231 11.13 -4.81 -5.09
C VAL A 231 11.06 -5.71 -3.85
N PRO A 232 11.02 -5.14 -2.63
CA PRO A 232 10.98 -5.95 -1.41
C PRO A 232 9.73 -6.84 -1.33
N GLU A 233 9.86 -8.02 -0.75
CA GLU A 233 8.78 -9.03 -0.72
C GLU A 233 7.49 -8.53 -0.05
N TRP A 234 7.65 -7.81 1.05
CA TRP A 234 6.53 -7.19 1.78
C TRP A 234 5.76 -6.13 0.96
N SER A 235 6.28 -5.68 -0.19
CA SER A 235 5.53 -4.78 -1.08
C SER A 235 4.38 -5.47 -1.83
N TYR A 236 4.32 -6.81 -1.78
CA TYR A 236 3.29 -7.61 -2.42
C TYR A 236 2.72 -8.73 -1.53
N ASP A 237 3.02 -8.72 -0.23
CA ASP A 237 2.50 -9.70 0.75
C ASP A 237 0.99 -9.57 0.98
N ASP A 238 0.44 -8.36 0.89
CA ASP A 238 -1.00 -8.15 0.72
C ASP A 238 -1.23 -8.14 -0.80
N ILE A 239 -1.56 -9.30 -1.39
CA ILE A 239 -1.71 -9.50 -2.84
C ILE A 239 -2.39 -8.28 -3.47
N GLN A 240 -1.62 -7.40 -4.13
CA GLN A 240 -2.15 -6.32 -4.96
C GLN A 240 -2.70 -6.95 -6.23
N ARG A 241 -3.80 -7.66 -6.05
CA ARG A 241 -4.72 -8.13 -7.08
C ARG A 241 -5.19 -6.91 -7.87
N ASP A 242 -5.23 -7.02 -9.19
CA ASP A 242 -5.93 -6.06 -10.04
C ASP A 242 -7.33 -5.78 -9.44
N ASP A 243 -7.90 -4.59 -9.68
CA ASP A 243 -9.22 -4.20 -9.17
C ASP A 243 -10.24 -5.32 -9.36
N GLY A 244 -10.19 -5.98 -10.53
CA GLY A 244 -11.02 -7.13 -10.88
C GLY A 244 -10.85 -8.31 -9.92
N ASP A 245 -9.61 -8.69 -9.66
CA ASP A 245 -9.26 -9.84 -8.81
C ASP A 245 -9.68 -9.59 -7.36
N ARG A 246 -9.48 -8.38 -6.83
CA ARG A 246 -9.88 -8.05 -5.46
C ARG A 246 -11.39 -8.06 -5.30
N VAL A 247 -12.12 -7.40 -6.21
CA VAL A 247 -13.58 -7.39 -6.18
C VAL A 247 -14.13 -8.81 -6.29
N LEU A 248 -13.56 -9.63 -7.17
CA LEU A 248 -13.94 -11.03 -7.28
C LEU A 248 -13.64 -11.80 -5.98
N THR A 249 -12.48 -11.57 -5.36
CA THR A 249 -12.12 -12.19 -4.08
C THR A 249 -13.13 -11.85 -2.99
N ASP A 250 -13.51 -10.59 -2.86
CA ASP A 250 -14.46 -10.15 -1.85
C ASP A 250 -15.87 -10.71 -2.11
N ILE A 251 -16.27 -10.87 -3.38
CA ILE A 251 -17.51 -11.58 -3.75
C ILE A 251 -17.44 -13.05 -3.31
N LEU A 252 -16.34 -13.74 -3.61
CA LEU A 252 -16.16 -15.16 -3.28
C LEU A 252 -16.16 -15.41 -1.76
N HIS A 253 -15.61 -14.48 -0.99
CA HIS A 253 -15.58 -14.54 0.48
C HIS A 253 -16.84 -13.98 1.14
N ALA A 254 -17.77 -13.41 0.38
CA ALA A 254 -19.00 -12.89 0.95
C ALA A 254 -19.79 -14.03 1.59
N ARG A 255 -20.32 -13.76 2.78
CA ARG A 255 -21.20 -14.67 3.50
C ARG A 255 -22.62 -14.18 3.40
N ILE A 256 -23.53 -15.11 3.12
CA ILE A 256 -24.96 -14.84 3.02
C ILE A 256 -25.71 -15.72 4.00
N ASN A 257 -26.76 -15.17 4.60
CA ASN A 257 -27.69 -15.94 5.40
C ASN A 257 -28.87 -16.35 4.51
N TYR A 258 -29.08 -17.65 4.36
CA TYR A 258 -30.22 -18.22 3.67
C TYR A 258 -30.93 -19.20 4.60
N GLU A 259 -32.21 -18.96 4.86
CA GLU A 259 -33.04 -19.80 5.74
C GLU A 259 -32.42 -20.09 7.12
N GLY A 260 -31.69 -19.12 7.68
CA GLY A 260 -31.05 -19.23 9.00
C GLY A 260 -29.67 -19.88 9.00
N LYS A 261 -29.18 -20.35 7.84
CA LYS A 261 -27.82 -20.89 7.68
C LYS A 261 -26.91 -19.89 6.98
N GLU A 262 -25.67 -19.80 7.45
CA GLU A 262 -24.63 -18.98 6.82
C GLU A 262 -23.93 -19.81 5.74
N HIS A 263 -23.84 -19.25 4.53
CA HIS A 263 -23.18 -19.86 3.39
C HIS A 263 -22.11 -18.92 2.83
N LEU A 264 -20.96 -19.48 2.45
CA LEU A 264 -19.93 -18.76 1.72
C LEU A 264 -20.25 -18.84 0.21
N ILE A 265 -20.14 -17.72 -0.50
CA ILE A 265 -20.47 -17.67 -1.93
C ILE A 265 -19.63 -18.66 -2.75
N VAL A 266 -18.33 -18.78 -2.45
CA VAL A 266 -17.45 -19.69 -3.18
C VAL A 266 -17.88 -21.16 -3.05
N ASP A 267 -18.34 -21.59 -1.87
CA ASP A 267 -18.77 -22.98 -1.65
C ASP A 267 -20.04 -23.28 -2.43
N LEU A 268 -21.01 -22.34 -2.39
CA LEU A 268 -22.23 -22.42 -3.20
C LEU A 268 -21.90 -22.47 -4.69
N MET A 269 -20.90 -21.71 -5.15
CA MET A 269 -20.49 -21.70 -6.56
C MET A 269 -19.88 -23.04 -6.99
N TYR A 270 -19.00 -23.63 -6.17
CA TYR A 270 -18.45 -24.95 -6.45
C TYR A 270 -19.55 -26.02 -6.48
N SER A 271 -20.40 -26.08 -5.47
CA SER A 271 -21.53 -27.03 -5.42
C SER A 271 -22.51 -26.84 -6.60
N ALA A 272 -22.85 -25.59 -6.95
CA ALA A 272 -23.73 -25.30 -8.07
C ALA A 272 -23.19 -25.72 -9.44
N ILE A 273 -21.86 -25.72 -9.63
CA ILE A 273 -21.21 -26.00 -10.93
C ILE A 273 -20.71 -27.42 -11.02
N GLU A 274 -19.96 -27.88 -10.01
CA GLU A 274 -19.29 -29.18 -10.00
C GLU A 274 -20.24 -30.29 -9.56
N GLU A 275 -21.08 -30.03 -8.56
CA GLU A 275 -22.08 -30.98 -8.04
C GLU A 275 -23.46 -30.79 -8.69
N ASN A 276 -23.60 -29.77 -9.53
CA ASN A 276 -24.83 -29.42 -10.24
C ASN A 276 -26.05 -29.20 -9.31
N ASN A 277 -25.82 -28.69 -8.10
CA ASN A 277 -26.86 -28.47 -7.10
C ASN A 277 -27.80 -27.30 -7.49
N GLU A 278 -29.09 -27.59 -7.70
CA GLU A 278 -30.08 -26.57 -8.11
C GLU A 278 -30.49 -25.63 -6.96
N GLU A 279 -30.46 -26.07 -5.71
CA GLU A 279 -30.76 -25.22 -4.55
C GLU A 279 -29.71 -24.11 -4.44
N ASP A 280 -28.43 -24.48 -4.52
CA ASP A 280 -27.33 -23.52 -4.47
C ASP A 280 -27.36 -22.55 -5.66
N LYS A 281 -27.75 -23.01 -6.86
CA LYS A 281 -27.99 -22.11 -8.00
C LYS A 281 -29.08 -21.09 -7.71
N GLN A 282 -30.17 -21.48 -7.04
CA GLN A 282 -31.23 -20.54 -6.67
C GLN A 282 -30.74 -19.51 -5.64
N ILE A 283 -29.97 -19.95 -4.64
CA ILE A 283 -29.38 -19.07 -3.64
C ILE A 283 -28.43 -18.06 -4.31
N LEU A 284 -27.55 -18.51 -5.20
CA LEU A 284 -26.66 -17.64 -5.97
C LEU A 284 -27.43 -16.63 -6.83
N ARG A 285 -28.47 -17.07 -7.55
CA ARG A 285 -29.29 -16.21 -8.43
C ARG A 285 -29.95 -15.07 -7.65
N LYS A 286 -30.47 -15.36 -6.45
CA LYS A 286 -31.03 -14.34 -5.53
C LYS A 286 -30.00 -13.28 -5.15
N ASN A 287 -28.72 -13.65 -5.11
CA ASN A 287 -27.60 -12.78 -4.79
C ASN A 287 -26.90 -12.18 -6.03
N GLY A 288 -27.49 -12.33 -7.22
CA GLY A 288 -26.97 -11.72 -8.44
C GLY A 288 -25.84 -12.50 -9.10
N ILE A 289 -25.71 -13.80 -8.80
CA ILE A 289 -24.68 -14.67 -9.36
C ILE A 289 -25.38 -15.83 -10.06
N THR A 290 -25.01 -16.17 -11.29
CA THR A 290 -25.53 -17.37 -11.94
C THR A 290 -24.45 -18.10 -12.74
N PRO A 291 -24.31 -19.41 -12.54
CA PRO A 291 -23.61 -20.27 -13.49
C PRO A 291 -24.29 -20.22 -14.85
N ALA A 292 -23.47 -20.15 -15.90
CA ALA A 292 -23.90 -20.22 -17.28
C ALA A 292 -22.84 -20.92 -18.14
N ASN A 293 -23.22 -21.25 -19.37
CA ASN A 293 -22.29 -21.76 -20.38
C ASN A 293 -22.25 -20.79 -21.56
N SER A 294 -21.05 -20.45 -22.01
CA SER A 294 -20.85 -19.61 -23.19
C SER A 294 -19.85 -20.27 -24.12
N LYS A 295 -20.29 -20.65 -25.32
CA LYS A 295 -19.45 -21.30 -26.34
C LYS A 295 -18.67 -22.53 -25.84
N GLY A 296 -19.29 -23.34 -24.96
CA GLY A 296 -18.68 -24.54 -24.40
C GLY A 296 -17.76 -24.30 -23.20
N GLU A 297 -17.55 -23.06 -22.78
CA GLU A 297 -16.82 -22.70 -21.58
C GLU A 297 -17.79 -22.43 -20.42
N GLN A 298 -17.48 -23.00 -19.25
CA GLN A 298 -18.19 -22.69 -18.00
C GLN A 298 -17.85 -21.27 -17.57
N ILE A 299 -18.87 -20.45 -17.37
CA ILE A 299 -18.75 -19.06 -16.97
C ILE A 299 -19.64 -18.77 -15.77
N ILE A 300 -19.31 -17.72 -15.04
CA ILE A 300 -20.16 -17.18 -13.99
C ILE A 300 -20.52 -15.75 -14.36
N ALA A 301 -21.81 -15.47 -14.30
CA ALA A 301 -22.34 -14.15 -14.58
C ALA A 301 -22.69 -13.42 -13.28
N PHE A 302 -22.23 -12.17 -13.19
CA PHE A 302 -22.38 -11.29 -12.04
C PHE A 302 -23.26 -10.10 -12.41
N ASP A 303 -24.43 -9.99 -11.78
CA ASP A 303 -25.27 -8.80 -11.81
C ASP A 303 -24.78 -7.79 -10.76
N SER A 304 -24.04 -6.79 -11.23
CA SER A 304 -23.46 -5.75 -10.39
C SER A 304 -24.48 -5.00 -9.52
N LYS A 305 -25.72 -4.83 -10.00
CA LYS A 305 -26.75 -4.11 -9.23
C LYS A 305 -27.23 -4.95 -8.07
N GLN A 306 -27.46 -6.24 -8.30
CA GLN A 306 -27.94 -7.14 -7.26
C GLN A 306 -26.84 -7.43 -6.24
N ILE A 307 -25.60 -7.69 -6.68
CA ILE A 307 -24.44 -7.92 -5.80
C ILE A 307 -24.25 -6.75 -4.82
N LYS A 308 -24.34 -5.50 -5.28
CA LYS A 308 -24.28 -4.33 -4.40
C LYS A 308 -25.38 -4.32 -3.35
N LYS A 309 -26.60 -4.71 -3.75
CA LYS A 309 -27.77 -4.68 -2.86
C LYS A 309 -27.76 -5.80 -1.83
N THR A 310 -27.18 -6.96 -2.18
CA THR A 310 -27.23 -8.17 -1.35
C THR A 310 -25.92 -8.39 -0.59
N LEU A 311 -24.79 -8.44 -1.30
CA LEU A 311 -23.49 -8.79 -0.71
C LEU A 311 -22.82 -7.59 -0.04
N PHE A 312 -22.96 -6.40 -0.62
CA PHE A 312 -22.22 -5.20 -0.19
C PHE A 312 -23.11 -4.04 0.26
N LYS A 313 -24.29 -4.34 0.80
CA LYS A 313 -25.34 -3.36 1.12
C LYS A 313 -24.89 -2.21 2.03
N GLN A 314 -23.95 -2.47 2.92
CA GLN A 314 -23.45 -1.51 3.92
C GLN A 314 -22.01 -1.07 3.64
N ASP A 315 -21.46 -1.44 2.49
CA ASP A 315 -20.08 -1.11 2.16
C ASP A 315 -20.04 0.16 1.28
N ASP A 316 -19.59 1.25 1.90
CA ASP A 316 -19.46 2.57 1.27
C ASP A 316 -18.58 2.51 0.01
N TYR A 317 -17.57 1.64 -0.02
CA TYR A 317 -16.70 1.49 -1.17
C TYR A 317 -17.46 0.87 -2.36
N TYR A 318 -18.07 -0.30 -2.16
CA TYR A 318 -18.78 -1.01 -3.22
C TYR A 318 -20.02 -0.26 -3.70
N SER A 319 -20.62 0.57 -2.86
CA SER A 319 -21.75 1.43 -3.25
C SER A 319 -21.40 2.34 -4.44
N LYS A 320 -20.19 2.93 -4.41
CA LYS A 320 -19.69 3.88 -5.44
C LYS A 320 -18.99 3.19 -6.62
N LEU A 321 -18.52 1.95 -6.46
CA LEU A 321 -17.74 1.24 -7.48
C LEU A 321 -18.59 0.67 -8.62
N HIS A 322 -18.21 0.84 -9.89
CA HIS A 322 -18.86 0.12 -11.01
C HIS A 322 -18.34 -1.32 -11.12
N ILE A 323 -18.84 -2.22 -10.26
CA ILE A 323 -18.39 -3.63 -10.15
C ILE A 323 -18.24 -4.32 -11.51
N GLY A 324 -19.19 -4.15 -12.43
CA GLY A 324 -19.14 -4.80 -13.74
C GLY A 324 -17.98 -4.30 -14.62
N ASP A 325 -17.66 -3.01 -14.57
CA ASP A 325 -16.54 -2.43 -15.32
C ASP A 325 -15.19 -2.91 -14.78
N VAL A 326 -15.16 -3.21 -13.48
CA VAL A 326 -13.97 -3.73 -12.79
C VAL A 326 -13.78 -5.22 -13.10
N LEU A 327 -14.84 -6.01 -13.00
CA LEU A 327 -14.81 -7.44 -13.35
C LEU A 327 -14.52 -7.69 -14.83
N GLU A 328 -14.93 -6.78 -15.74
CA GLU A 328 -14.65 -6.90 -17.18
C GLU A 328 -13.14 -6.86 -17.52
N ARG A 329 -12.30 -6.36 -16.61
CA ARG A 329 -10.84 -6.34 -16.79
C ARG A 329 -10.20 -7.70 -16.59
N LEU A 330 -10.90 -8.64 -15.95
CA LEU A 330 -10.40 -9.99 -15.74
C LEU A 330 -10.18 -10.72 -17.08
N PRO A 331 -9.16 -11.59 -17.18
CA PRO A 331 -8.89 -12.32 -18.41
C PRO A 331 -10.12 -13.07 -18.93
N GLY A 332 -10.53 -12.76 -20.17
CA GLY A 332 -11.67 -13.41 -20.82
C GLY A 332 -13.05 -12.96 -20.34
N ALA A 333 -13.14 -12.01 -19.41
CA ALA A 333 -14.42 -11.47 -18.95
C ALA A 333 -15.10 -10.61 -20.02
N LYS A 334 -16.45 -10.64 -20.06
CA LYS A 334 -17.26 -9.94 -21.07
C LYS A 334 -18.58 -9.45 -20.49
N LYS A 335 -19.03 -8.28 -20.93
CA LYS A 335 -20.40 -7.81 -20.63
C LYS A 335 -21.43 -8.54 -21.49
N ASN A 336 -22.56 -8.89 -20.88
CA ASN A 336 -23.72 -9.43 -21.56
C ASN A 336 -24.98 -8.68 -21.12
N GLN A 337 -25.80 -8.26 -22.09
CA GLN A 337 -27.03 -7.52 -21.82
C GLN A 337 -28.17 -8.42 -21.33
N ASN A 338 -28.17 -9.69 -21.77
CA ASN A 338 -29.29 -10.62 -21.59
C ASN A 338 -28.79 -11.95 -21.02
N THR A 339 -28.50 -11.98 -19.72
CA THR A 339 -28.17 -13.22 -19.00
C THR A 339 -29.36 -13.68 -18.18
N HIS A 340 -29.70 -14.97 -18.26
CA HIS A 340 -30.78 -15.57 -17.48
C HIS A 340 -30.33 -15.83 -16.02
N PHE A 341 -31.05 -15.25 -15.07
CA PHE A 341 -30.89 -15.46 -13.61
C PHE A 341 -32.04 -16.29 -13.02
N GLY A 342 -32.75 -17.04 -13.86
CA GLY A 342 -33.95 -17.80 -13.51
C GLY A 342 -34.96 -17.78 -14.65
N GLN A 343 -36.08 -18.47 -14.45
CA GLN A 343 -37.14 -18.51 -15.44
C GLN A 343 -37.77 -17.12 -15.60
N GLY A 344 -37.69 -16.55 -16.81
CA GLY A 344 -38.26 -15.23 -17.13
C GLY A 344 -37.47 -14.03 -16.59
N ASP A 345 -36.34 -14.23 -15.91
CA ASP A 345 -35.52 -13.16 -15.35
C ASP A 345 -34.21 -13.00 -16.14
N THR A 346 -34.16 -11.95 -16.97
CA THR A 346 -32.96 -11.59 -17.74
C THR A 346 -32.37 -10.29 -17.25
N ARG A 347 -31.07 -10.28 -16.97
CA ARG A 347 -30.37 -9.11 -16.45
C ARG A 347 -29.06 -8.87 -17.18
N ARG A 348 -28.60 -7.62 -17.12
CA ARG A 348 -27.26 -7.23 -17.56
C ARG A 348 -26.25 -7.80 -16.58
N SER A 349 -25.19 -8.42 -17.08
CA SER A 349 -24.18 -9.06 -16.27
C SER A 349 -22.78 -8.88 -16.83
N THR A 350 -21.78 -9.12 -15.99
CA THR A 350 -20.41 -9.37 -16.41
C THR A 350 -20.13 -10.86 -16.26
N GLN A 351 -19.74 -11.51 -17.35
CA GLN A 351 -19.45 -12.93 -17.42
C GLN A 351 -17.95 -13.13 -17.25
N VAL A 352 -17.54 -13.95 -16.29
CA VAL A 352 -16.13 -14.28 -16.01
C VAL A 352 -15.93 -15.79 -16.21
N PRO A 353 -14.88 -16.23 -16.90
CA PRO A 353 -14.55 -17.64 -17.03
C PRO A 353 -14.38 -18.33 -15.66
N PHE A 354 -14.92 -19.54 -15.51
CA PHE A 354 -14.79 -20.29 -14.26
C PHE A 354 -13.33 -20.70 -13.97
N SER A 355 -12.49 -20.81 -15.00
CA SER A 355 -11.05 -21.01 -14.89
C SER A 355 -10.37 -19.88 -14.08
N VAL A 356 -10.70 -18.62 -14.38
CA VAL A 356 -10.19 -17.44 -13.65
C VAL A 356 -10.67 -17.42 -12.21
N ILE A 357 -11.93 -17.80 -11.97
CA ILE A 357 -12.49 -17.87 -10.61
C ILE A 357 -11.73 -18.89 -9.75
N LYS A 358 -11.39 -20.05 -10.32
CA LYS A 358 -10.58 -21.07 -9.65
C LYS A 358 -9.18 -20.58 -9.31
N GLU A 359 -8.55 -19.83 -10.21
CA GLU A 359 -7.23 -19.24 -9.98
C GLU A 359 -7.25 -18.22 -8.84
N VAL A 360 -8.23 -17.30 -8.85
CA VAL A 360 -8.41 -16.27 -7.82
C VAL A 360 -8.74 -16.90 -6.46
N ALA A 361 -9.59 -17.93 -6.43
CA ALA A 361 -9.91 -18.67 -5.20
C ALA A 361 -8.66 -19.34 -4.59
N ARG A 362 -7.83 -20.01 -5.41
CA ARG A 362 -6.59 -20.67 -4.95
C ARG A 362 -5.57 -19.68 -4.41
N GLY A 363 -5.33 -18.57 -5.13
CA GLY A 363 -4.36 -17.58 -4.66
C GLY A 363 -4.82 -16.78 -3.43
N GLY A 364 -6.11 -16.84 -3.07
CA GLY A 364 -6.71 -16.03 -2.00
C GLY A 364 -6.77 -16.73 -0.65
N GLY A 365 -6.17 -17.92 -0.52
CA GLY A 365 -6.28 -18.76 0.68
C GLY A 365 -7.63 -19.45 0.86
N VAL A 366 -8.49 -19.45 -0.16
CA VAL A 366 -9.85 -20.04 -0.07
C VAL A 366 -9.81 -21.57 -0.05
N SER A 367 -8.85 -22.18 -0.75
CA SER A 367 -8.66 -23.64 -0.74
C SER A 367 -8.26 -24.16 0.65
N ASP A 368 -7.47 -23.38 1.41
CA ASP A 368 -7.02 -23.78 2.74
C ASP A 368 -8.18 -23.83 3.75
N VAL A 369 -9.22 -22.99 3.56
CA VAL A 369 -10.43 -22.98 4.41
C VAL A 369 -11.29 -24.23 4.16
N ARG A 370 -11.39 -24.69 2.91
CA ARG A 370 -12.09 -25.93 2.54
C ARG A 370 -11.37 -27.16 3.09
N ASP A 371 -10.04 -27.22 2.96
CA ASP A 371 -9.21 -28.29 3.53
C ASP A 371 -9.25 -28.33 5.07
N LEU A 372 -9.43 -27.17 5.72
CA LEU A 372 -9.61 -27.05 7.17
C LEU A 372 -11.04 -27.44 7.62
N ALA A 373 -12.07 -27.13 6.83
CA ALA A 373 -13.46 -27.49 7.11
C ALA A 373 -13.69 -29.01 6.95
N GLU A 374 -13.15 -29.62 5.89
CA GLU A 374 -13.21 -31.08 5.65
C GLU A 374 -12.47 -31.88 6.75
N LYS A 375 -11.36 -31.32 7.28
CA LYS A 375 -10.69 -31.89 8.47
C LYS A 375 -11.50 -31.75 9.75
N GLN A 376 -12.29 -30.70 9.91
CA GLN A 376 -13.12 -30.51 11.11
C GLN A 376 -14.38 -31.37 11.10
N GLU A 377 -14.97 -31.65 9.94
CA GLU A 377 -16.13 -32.54 9.81
C GLU A 377 -15.75 -34.02 9.99
N SER A 378 -14.63 -34.45 9.40
CA SER A 378 -14.09 -35.81 9.64
C SER A 378 -13.71 -36.06 11.12
N THR A 379 -13.27 -35.02 11.83
CA THR A 379 -12.97 -35.11 13.28
C THR A 379 -14.25 -35.14 14.15
N LYS A 380 -15.37 -34.57 13.67
CA LYS A 380 -16.68 -34.62 14.36
C LYS A 380 -17.37 -35.97 14.17
N GLU A 381 -17.29 -36.57 12.99
CA GLU A 381 -17.83 -37.91 12.74
C GLU A 381 -17.08 -39.00 13.52
N GLN A 382 -15.76 -38.88 13.68
CA GLN A 382 -14.98 -39.79 14.53
C GLN A 382 -15.28 -39.64 16.03
N LYS A 383 -15.65 -38.44 16.50
CA LYS A 383 -16.06 -38.21 17.90
C LYS A 383 -17.49 -38.63 18.22
N ALA A 384 -18.36 -38.77 17.21
CA ALA A 384 -19.72 -39.24 17.39
C ALA A 384 -19.84 -40.76 17.54
N GLN A 385 -18.80 -41.53 17.19
CA GLN A 385 -18.79 -43.00 17.30
C GLN A 385 -18.24 -43.54 18.63
N HIS A 386 -17.72 -42.69 19.52
CA HIS A 386 -17.27 -43.08 20.86
C HIS A 386 -17.84 -42.17 21.94
N THR A 387 -19.07 -42.44 22.36
CA THR A 387 -19.66 -41.93 23.61
C THR A 387 -19.73 -43.04 24.65
N GLU A 388 -18.87 -42.98 25.66
CA GLU A 388 -19.13 -43.51 27.01
C GLU A 388 -18.95 -42.41 28.06
N SER A 389 -19.75 -42.53 29.12
CA SER A 389 -20.11 -41.52 30.12
C SER A 389 -18.96 -41.04 31.04
N PRO A 390 -19.10 -39.86 31.71
CA PRO A 390 -17.96 -39.18 32.32
C PRO A 390 -17.80 -39.47 33.82
N GLN A 391 -16.64 -40.02 34.23
CA GLN A 391 -16.15 -39.88 35.61
C GLN A 391 -14.62 -39.70 35.68
N LYS A 392 -14.23 -38.61 36.38
CA LYS A 392 -12.97 -38.33 37.10
C LYS A 392 -11.65 -38.91 36.56
N ALA A 393 -10.75 -38.02 36.11
CA ALA A 393 -9.33 -38.08 36.49
C ALA A 393 -8.62 -36.74 36.23
N LYS A 394 -7.92 -36.25 37.26
CA LYS A 394 -6.88 -35.22 37.18
C LYS A 394 -5.53 -35.88 36.84
N GLN A 395 -4.69 -35.11 36.16
CA GLN A 395 -3.22 -35.15 36.05
C GLN A 395 -2.52 -35.99 34.94
N LYS A 396 -1.81 -35.21 34.10
CA LYS A 396 -0.49 -35.38 33.46
C LYS A 396 -0.27 -36.46 32.39
N GLU A 397 -0.08 -36.02 31.13
CA GLU A 397 1.20 -36.00 30.36
C GLU A 397 0.93 -35.47 28.93
N SER A 398 1.49 -34.30 28.57
CA SER A 398 2.55 -34.12 27.55
C SER A 398 2.48 -35.04 26.32
N THR A 399 2.13 -34.48 25.15
CA THR A 399 2.96 -34.49 23.93
C THR A 399 2.26 -33.80 22.74
N LEU A 400 3.04 -33.02 22.00
CA LEU A 400 2.92 -32.70 20.57
C LEU A 400 1.67 -31.93 20.09
N ILE A 401 1.68 -30.61 20.33
CA ILE A 401 1.14 -29.67 19.34
C ILE A 401 2.29 -29.31 18.40
N ASN A 402 2.23 -29.81 17.17
CA ASN A 402 3.06 -29.32 16.08
C ASN A 402 2.64 -27.88 15.77
N ASP A 403 3.43 -26.93 16.27
CA ASP A 403 3.42 -25.53 15.85
C ASP A 403 3.95 -25.46 14.39
N PRO A 404 3.16 -25.02 13.40
CA PRO A 404 3.65 -24.88 12.03
C PRO A 404 4.40 -23.55 11.79
N LEU A 405 4.81 -22.82 12.83
CA LEU A 405 5.80 -21.74 12.68
C LEU A 405 7.21 -22.30 12.52
N LYS A 406 7.46 -22.98 11.39
CA LYS A 406 8.83 -23.27 10.95
C LYS A 406 9.54 -21.96 10.63
N HIS A 407 10.50 -21.68 11.49
CA HIS A 407 11.57 -20.70 11.43
C HIS A 407 12.07 -20.36 10.01
N TYR A 408 12.02 -19.07 9.66
CA TYR A 408 13.20 -18.41 9.11
C TYR A 408 13.83 -17.58 10.22
N LYS A 409 14.92 -18.09 10.82
CA LYS A 409 15.85 -17.24 11.56
C LYS A 409 16.62 -16.43 10.52
N VAL A 410 16.07 -15.27 10.12
CA VAL A 410 16.91 -14.21 9.56
C VAL A 410 17.54 -13.52 10.76
N SER A 411 18.78 -13.87 11.06
CA SER A 411 19.62 -13.03 11.93
C SER A 411 19.93 -11.76 11.15
N VAL A 412 19.09 -10.74 11.33
CA VAL A 412 19.50 -9.37 11.07
C VAL A 412 20.46 -9.05 12.21
N GLU A 413 21.76 -8.97 11.94
CA GLU A 413 22.68 -8.31 12.87
C GLU A 413 22.23 -6.86 12.96
N TYR A 414 21.57 -6.53 14.08
CA TYR A 414 21.14 -5.18 14.35
C TYR A 414 22.35 -4.37 14.80
N ILE A 415 22.66 -3.33 14.04
CA ILE A 415 23.54 -2.23 14.46
C ILE A 415 22.93 -1.66 15.74
N THR A 416 23.57 -1.95 16.87
CA THR A 416 23.03 -1.71 18.21
C THR A 416 23.85 -0.69 19.00
N THR A 417 24.96 -0.20 18.44
CA THR A 417 25.84 0.76 19.11
C THR A 417 26.18 1.98 18.24
N LYS A 418 26.58 3.06 18.91
CA LYS A 418 27.07 4.31 18.30
C LYS A 418 28.28 4.02 17.40
N GLU A 419 29.20 3.14 17.80
CA GLU A 419 30.36 2.76 16.99
C GLU A 419 29.97 2.00 15.73
N GLN A 420 28.95 1.15 15.75
CA GLN A 420 28.51 0.40 14.56
C GLN A 420 27.74 1.27 13.56
N THR A 421 26.93 2.22 14.05
CA THR A 421 26.23 3.19 13.18
C THR A 421 27.25 4.14 12.54
N VAL A 422 28.21 4.65 13.33
CA VAL A 422 29.28 5.51 12.82
C VAL A 422 30.21 4.74 11.89
N SER A 423 30.54 3.47 12.16
CA SER A 423 31.38 2.64 11.28
C SER A 423 30.67 2.28 9.96
N ALA A 424 29.37 1.97 10.00
CA ALA A 424 28.57 1.71 8.79
C ALA A 424 28.37 2.98 7.94
N PHE A 425 28.29 4.16 8.57
CA PHE A 425 28.27 5.45 7.88
C PHE A 425 29.68 5.91 7.43
N ALA A 426 30.74 5.61 8.19
CA ALA A 426 32.13 5.97 7.86
C ALA A 426 32.73 5.08 6.75
N GLU A 427 32.39 3.80 6.68
CA GLU A 427 32.67 2.96 5.50
C GLU A 427 31.97 3.51 4.25
N LEU A 428 30.81 4.15 4.40
CA LEU A 428 30.08 4.82 3.31
C LEU A 428 30.77 6.13 2.84
N LEU A 429 31.51 6.80 3.73
CA LEU A 429 32.11 8.13 3.53
C LEU A 429 33.60 8.11 3.16
N THR A 430 34.26 6.95 3.14
CA THR A 430 35.73 6.86 3.03
C THR A 430 36.31 6.73 1.61
N THR A 431 35.54 7.02 0.56
CA THR A 431 36.12 7.22 -0.80
C THR A 431 36.51 8.69 -1.04
N ASN A 432 37.52 9.12 -0.28
CA ASN A 432 38.54 10.15 -0.52
C ASN A 432 38.20 11.45 -1.31
N LYS A 433 37.83 12.53 -0.58
CA LYS A 433 38.72 13.64 -0.14
C LYS A 433 37.87 14.75 0.52
N PRO A 434 38.28 15.35 1.65
CA PRO A 434 37.56 16.48 2.25
C PRO A 434 37.82 17.77 1.47
N ILE A 435 36.75 18.50 1.12
CA ILE A 435 36.81 19.92 0.80
C ILE A 435 36.35 20.66 2.06
N ALA A 436 37.25 21.39 2.70
CA ALA A 436 36.90 22.31 3.76
C ALA A 436 36.14 23.49 3.14
N LEU A 437 34.87 23.66 3.51
CA LEU A 437 34.13 24.89 3.29
C LEU A 437 34.10 25.64 4.62
N ASP A 438 35.07 26.54 4.76
CA ASP A 438 35.12 27.53 5.82
C ASP A 438 34.06 28.59 5.51
N ILE A 439 33.01 28.66 6.34
CA ILE A 439 31.98 29.70 6.24
C ILE A 439 32.05 30.52 7.50
N GLU A 440 32.95 31.51 7.49
CA GLU A 440 32.89 32.63 8.42
C GLU A 440 32.84 33.97 7.68
N THR A 441 31.85 34.77 8.10
CA THR A 441 31.72 36.24 8.00
C THR A 441 31.36 36.86 6.65
N TYR A 442 30.13 37.36 6.55
CA TYR A 442 29.88 38.69 5.96
C TYR A 442 28.78 39.41 6.74
N SER A 443 29.20 40.33 7.61
CA SER A 443 28.34 41.30 8.30
C SER A 443 28.35 42.62 7.53
N LYS A 444 27.16 43.21 7.41
CA LYS A 444 26.83 44.65 7.36
C LYS A 444 27.83 45.60 6.68
N ASP A 445 27.44 46.12 5.53
CA ASP A 445 27.30 47.57 5.31
C ASP A 445 26.94 47.87 3.85
N LYS A 446 25.70 48.30 3.63
CA LYS A 446 25.25 49.38 2.72
C LYS A 446 23.74 49.31 2.56
N GLY A 447 23.08 50.37 3.01
CA GLY A 447 21.63 50.49 3.03
C GLY A 447 21.01 50.46 1.64
N TYR A 448 20.18 49.44 1.41
CA TYR A 448 18.94 49.49 0.63
C TYR A 448 17.99 48.47 1.26
N GLY A 449 16.76 48.87 1.54
CA GLY A 449 15.81 48.14 2.38
C GLY A 449 15.36 46.78 1.81
N ASP A 450 15.45 45.76 2.68
CA ASP A 450 14.52 44.67 2.92
C ASP A 450 13.87 43.95 1.72
N LYS A 451 14.55 42.91 1.24
CA LYS A 451 14.21 41.47 1.47
C LYS A 451 14.90 40.59 0.43
N GLY A 452 16.22 40.49 0.54
CA GLY A 452 17.00 39.42 -0.07
C GLY A 452 16.90 38.17 0.82
N GLY A 453 15.95 37.30 0.51
CA GLY A 453 16.02 35.89 0.91
C GLY A 453 16.79 35.11 -0.16
N LEU A 454 17.44 34.02 0.23
CA LEU A 454 18.04 33.06 -0.71
C LEU A 454 17.06 32.75 -1.85
N ASP A 455 17.61 32.59 -3.05
CA ASP A 455 16.90 32.14 -4.24
C ASP A 455 16.04 30.90 -3.91
N PRO A 456 14.70 30.92 -4.08
CA PRO A 456 13.80 29.87 -3.63
C PRO A 456 13.89 28.53 -4.40
N TYR A 457 14.93 28.33 -5.22
CA TYR A 457 15.14 27.12 -6.02
C TYR A 457 16.16 26.12 -5.46
N LEU A 458 16.75 26.36 -4.28
CA LEU A 458 17.75 25.47 -3.66
C LEU A 458 17.27 24.83 -2.36
#